data_AF-A0A1X1BLW0-F1
#
_entry.id   AF-A0A1X1BLW0-F1
#
_cell.length_a   1.000
_cell.length_b   1.000
_cell.length_c   1.000
_cell.angle_alpha   90.00
_cell.angle_beta   90.00
_cell.angle_gamma   90.00
#
_symmetry.space_group_name_H-M   'P 1'
#
loop_
_entity.id
_entity.type
_entity.pdbx_description
1 polymer ?
#
loop_
_entity_poly.entity_id
_entity_poly.type
_entity_poly.pdbx_seq_one_letter_code
_entity_poly.pdbx_strand_id
1 'polypeptide(L)'
;MTRNAKTIEEKAKQLRLEALRYCETADRNLKLALLEAEQRIKQAKQEFMKREQEVTNLSKNFAMGRVAKIVEFTKRMVDQKPVDLHELKPGEVEALHKYFVPYIQQLKVVELRQKEFDLVKEKIEVNAKVYMLYKQEAETADDS
;
A
#
# COMPACT_ATOMS: atom_id res chain seq x y z
N MET A 1 4.77 -29.41 -45.24
CA MET A 1 4.51 -28.24 -44.37
C MET A 1 3.79 -28.59 -43.05
N THR A 2 3.20 -29.78 -42.92
CA THR A 2 2.41 -30.25 -41.76
C THR A 2 3.18 -30.52 -40.47
N ARG A 3 4.48 -30.86 -40.52
CA ARG A 3 5.30 -31.12 -39.31
C ARG A 3 5.54 -29.85 -38.49
N ASN A 4 5.81 -28.72 -39.15
CA ASN A 4 6.10 -27.46 -38.46
C ASN A 4 4.85 -26.89 -37.77
N ALA A 5 3.66 -27.06 -38.36
CA ALA A 5 2.40 -26.62 -37.77
C ALA A 5 2.10 -27.38 -36.45
N LYS A 6 2.25 -28.71 -36.45
CA LYS A 6 2.08 -29.55 -35.26
C LYS A 6 3.04 -29.16 -34.12
N THR A 7 4.31 -28.89 -34.45
CA THR A 7 5.29 -28.45 -33.45
C THR A 7 5.01 -27.05 -32.88
N ILE A 8 4.39 -26.16 -33.66
CA ILE A 8 3.99 -24.82 -33.17
C ILE A 8 2.82 -24.95 -32.19
N GLU A 9 1.84 -25.79 -32.51
CA GLU A 9 0.66 -26.05 -31.68
C GLU A 9 1.02 -26.71 -30.36
N GLU A 10 1.90 -27.72 -30.37
CA GLU A 10 2.44 -28.37 -29.16
C GLU A 10 3.17 -27.36 -28.26
N LYS A 11 3.99 -26.47 -28.84
CA LYS A 11 4.67 -25.40 -28.09
C LYS A 11 3.69 -24.39 -27.50
N ALA A 12 2.65 -24.01 -28.24
CA ALA A 12 1.61 -23.12 -27.74
C ALA A 12 0.84 -23.74 -26.58
N LYS A 13 0.50 -25.04 -26.67
CA LYS A 13 -0.11 -25.79 -25.56
C LYS A 13 0.79 -25.82 -24.32
N GLN A 14 2.08 -26.09 -24.49
CA GLN A 14 3.03 -26.10 -23.37
C GLN A 14 3.16 -24.72 -22.70
N LEU A 15 3.28 -23.64 -23.48
CA LEU A 15 3.37 -22.28 -22.95
C LEU A 15 2.12 -21.90 -22.15
N ARG A 16 0.92 -22.29 -22.60
CA ARG A 16 -0.33 -22.04 -21.85
C ARG A 16 -0.36 -22.78 -20.51
N LEU A 17 0.05 -24.05 -20.49
CA LEU A 17 0.15 -24.83 -19.25
C LEU A 17 1.20 -24.24 -18.28
N GLU A 18 2.31 -23.74 -18.80
CA GLU A 18 3.30 -23.01 -18.00
C GLU A 18 2.73 -21.71 -17.43
N ALA A 19 1.98 -20.94 -18.23
CA ALA A 19 1.34 -19.71 -17.80
C ALA A 19 0.26 -19.95 -16.73
N LEU A 20 -0.55 -21.01 -16.86
CA LEU A 20 -1.52 -21.40 -15.84
C LEU A 20 -0.85 -21.74 -14.51
N ARG A 21 0.20 -22.58 -14.53
CA ARG A 21 0.98 -22.92 -13.32
C ARG A 21 1.64 -21.69 -12.70
N TYR A 22 2.11 -20.75 -13.53
CA TYR A 22 2.63 -19.48 -13.05
C TYR A 22 1.55 -18.68 -12.32
N CYS A 23 0.36 -18.54 -12.90
CA CYS A 23 -0.77 -17.84 -12.28
C CYS A 23 -1.22 -18.48 -10.95
N GLU A 24 -1.23 -19.82 -10.87
CA GLU A 24 -1.54 -20.55 -9.63
C GLU A 24 -0.49 -20.31 -8.53
N THR A 25 0.78 -20.28 -8.91
CA THR A 25 1.88 -19.96 -8.00
C THR A 25 1.80 -18.51 -7.53
N ALA A 26 1.56 -17.58 -8.46
CA ALA A 26 1.38 -16.17 -8.19
C ALA A 26 0.18 -15.93 -7.26
N ASP A 27 -0.94 -16.63 -7.45
CA ASP A 27 -2.13 -16.53 -6.58
C ASP A 27 -1.81 -16.88 -5.13
N ARG A 28 -1.08 -17.99 -4.88
CA ARG A 28 -0.64 -18.37 -3.52
C ARG A 28 0.22 -17.28 -2.89
N ASN A 29 1.20 -16.77 -3.62
CA ASN A 29 2.10 -15.71 -3.13
C ASN A 29 1.35 -14.40 -2.86
N LEU A 30 0.42 -14.03 -3.72
CA LEU A 30 -0.39 -12.82 -3.57
C LEU A 30 -1.35 -12.92 -2.38
N LYS A 31 -1.90 -14.09 -2.08
CA LYS A 31 -2.70 -14.33 -0.87
C LYS A 31 -1.88 -14.14 0.41
N LEU A 32 -0.64 -14.65 0.43
CA LEU A 32 0.28 -14.40 1.55
C LEU A 32 0.61 -12.91 1.68
N ALA A 33 0.94 -12.26 0.56
CA ALA A 33 1.21 -10.82 0.54
C ALA A 33 0.00 -9.99 1.02
N LEU A 34 -1.23 -10.42 0.73
CA LEU A 34 -2.45 -9.75 1.18
C LEU A 34 -2.59 -9.80 2.70
N LEU A 35 -2.33 -10.97 3.30
CA LEU A 35 -2.33 -11.14 4.76
C LEU A 35 -1.27 -10.27 5.43
N GLU A 36 -0.06 -10.23 4.87
CA GLU A 36 1.01 -9.36 5.37
C GLU A 36 0.66 -7.88 5.26
N ALA A 37 0.08 -7.45 4.13
CA ALA A 37 -0.33 -6.07 3.91
C ALA A 37 -1.45 -5.65 4.89
N GLU A 38 -2.42 -6.53 5.14
CA GLU A 38 -3.47 -6.31 6.13
C GLU A 38 -2.90 -6.15 7.54
N GLN A 39 -1.96 -7.01 7.92
CA GLN A 39 -1.28 -6.93 9.21
C GLN A 39 -0.49 -5.62 9.36
N ARG A 40 0.23 -5.19 8.32
CA ARG A 40 0.97 -3.92 8.33
C ARG A 40 0.05 -2.72 8.47
N ILE A 41 -1.10 -2.70 7.80
CA ILE A 41 -2.11 -1.64 7.99
C ILE A 41 -2.60 -1.64 9.43
N LYS A 42 -2.94 -2.80 9.98
CA LYS A 42 -3.43 -2.92 11.35
C LYS A 42 -2.42 -2.39 12.36
N GLN A 43 -1.14 -2.75 12.22
CA GLN A 43 -0.06 -2.24 13.07
C GLN A 43 0.11 -0.73 12.91
N ALA A 44 0.14 -0.22 11.68
CA ALA A 44 0.28 1.21 11.42
C ALA A 44 -0.87 2.03 12.01
N LYS A 45 -2.12 1.54 11.89
CA LYS A 45 -3.32 2.16 12.48
C LYS A 45 -3.28 2.14 14.01
N GLN A 46 -2.84 1.04 14.64
CA GLN A 46 -2.70 0.97 16.09
C GLN A 46 -1.69 2.01 16.61
N GLU A 47 -0.54 2.16 15.94
CA GLU A 47 0.43 3.17 16.32
C GLU A 47 -0.09 4.59 16.06
N PHE A 48 -0.82 4.80 14.96
CA PHE A 48 -1.49 6.07 14.69
C PHE A 48 -2.45 6.46 15.81
N MET A 49 -3.31 5.54 16.27
CA MET A 49 -4.24 5.81 17.38
C MET A 49 -3.52 6.20 18.68
N LYS A 50 -2.37 5.59 18.99
CA LYS A 50 -1.57 5.97 20.16
C LYS A 50 -1.08 7.40 20.04
N ARG A 51 -0.51 7.78 18.90
CA ARG A 51 -0.01 9.13 18.63
C ARG A 51 -1.13 10.16 18.58
N GLU A 52 -2.28 9.79 18.02
CA GLU A 52 -3.48 10.63 17.99
C GLU A 52 -3.96 10.98 19.40
N GLN A 53 -3.96 10.00 20.30
CA GLN A 53 -4.33 10.22 21.70
C GLN A 53 -3.33 11.16 22.40
N GLU A 54 -2.03 10.99 22.17
CA GLU A 54 -0.98 11.87 22.71
C GLU A 54 -1.15 13.31 22.22
N VAL A 55 -1.31 13.51 20.91
CA VAL A 55 -1.53 14.83 20.31
C VAL A 55 -2.83 15.46 20.80
N THR A 56 -3.92 14.69 20.88
CA THR A 56 -5.22 15.19 21.36
C THR A 56 -5.13 15.66 22.81
N ASN A 57 -4.44 14.90 23.67
CA ASN A 57 -4.24 15.27 25.06
C ASN A 57 -3.37 16.51 25.19
N LEU A 58 -2.28 16.61 24.42
CA LEU A 58 -1.39 17.76 24.44
C LEU A 58 -2.05 19.02 23.87
N SER A 59 -2.89 18.87 22.84
CA SER A 59 -3.57 19.98 22.16
C SER A 59 -4.51 20.75 23.10
N LYS A 60 -5.03 20.11 24.15
CA LYS A 60 -5.87 20.75 25.18
C LYS A 60 -5.13 21.85 25.96
N ASN A 61 -3.80 21.81 25.96
CA ASN A 61 -2.96 22.80 26.65
C ASN A 61 -2.66 24.04 25.80
N PHE A 62 -3.14 24.07 24.55
CA PHE A 62 -2.91 25.16 23.62
C PHE A 62 -4.24 25.80 23.19
N ALA A 63 -4.20 27.10 22.90
CA ALA A 63 -5.33 27.75 22.23
C ALA A 63 -5.51 27.17 20.82
N MET A 64 -6.75 27.03 20.36
CA MET A 64 -7.09 26.46 19.04
C MET A 64 -6.30 27.07 17.88
N GLY A 65 -6.12 28.40 17.87
CA GLY A 65 -5.35 29.09 16.83
C GLY A 65 -3.84 28.74 16.84
N ARG A 66 -3.30 28.36 18.01
CA ARG A 66 -1.90 27.87 18.12
C ARG A 66 -1.80 26.42 17.64
N VAL A 67 -2.77 25.56 17.99
CA VAL A 67 -2.82 24.17 17.50
C VAL A 67 -2.84 24.13 15.96
N ALA A 68 -3.69 24.95 15.33
CA ALA A 68 -3.76 25.03 13.87
C ALA A 68 -2.41 25.39 13.25
N LYS A 69 -1.70 26.37 13.84
CA LYS A 69 -0.37 26.79 13.39
C LYS A 69 0.69 25.70 13.56
N ILE A 70 0.69 24.99 14.69
CA ILE A 70 1.59 23.86 14.93
C ILE A 70 1.35 22.76 13.89
N VAL A 71 0.08 22.42 13.60
CA VAL A 71 -0.27 21.41 12.59
C VAL A 71 0.18 21.84 11.18
N GLU A 72 0.00 23.11 10.81
CA GLU A 72 0.47 23.63 9.53
C GLU A 72 1.99 23.51 9.38
N PHE A 73 2.73 23.96 10.38
CA PHE A 73 4.20 23.91 10.40
C PHE A 73 4.69 22.48 10.36
N THR A 74 4.03 21.59 11.12
CA THR A 74 4.31 20.16 11.10
C THR A 74 4.16 19.58 9.70
N LYS A 75 3.06 19.86 8.99
CA LYS A 75 2.83 19.37 7.62
C LYS A 75 3.94 19.83 6.69
N ARG A 76 4.31 21.12 6.74
CA ARG A 76 5.41 21.66 5.94
C ARG A 76 6.73 20.96 6.25
N MET A 77 7.06 20.72 7.52
CA MET A 77 8.28 20.00 7.92
C MET A 77 8.30 18.55 7.43
N VAL A 78 7.19 17.83 7.55
CA VAL A 78 7.09 16.45 7.04
C VAL A 78 7.11 16.41 5.50
N ASP A 79 6.75 17.50 4.83
CA ASP A 79 6.91 17.72 3.39
C ASP A 79 8.29 18.28 3.00
N GLN A 80 9.23 18.42 3.95
CA GLN A 80 10.55 19.01 3.74
C GLN A 80 10.52 20.45 3.20
N LYS A 81 9.44 21.18 3.46
CA LYS A 81 9.30 22.61 3.14
C LYS A 81 9.88 23.45 4.27
N PRO A 82 10.52 24.59 3.96
CA PRO A 82 11.04 25.49 4.98
C PRO A 82 9.91 26.02 5.88
N VAL A 83 10.23 26.16 7.16
CA VAL A 83 9.33 26.67 8.18
C VAL A 83 10.10 27.63 9.08
N ASP A 84 9.51 28.80 9.35
CA ASP A 84 10.05 29.73 10.34
C ASP A 84 9.48 29.41 11.73
N LEU A 85 10.32 28.88 12.61
CA LEU A 85 9.92 28.50 13.97
C LEU A 85 9.96 29.68 14.96
N HIS A 86 10.43 30.87 14.58
CA HIS A 86 10.51 32.02 15.50
C HIS A 86 9.13 32.47 15.98
N GLU A 87 8.08 32.16 15.22
CA GLU A 87 6.70 32.48 15.58
C GLU A 87 6.09 31.52 16.64
N LEU A 88 6.82 30.46 17.00
CA LEU A 88 6.44 29.48 18.01
C LEU A 88 7.18 29.73 19.33
N LYS A 89 6.48 29.53 20.44
CA LYS A 89 7.06 29.50 21.78
C LYS A 89 7.87 28.21 21.95
N PRO A 90 8.86 28.17 22.85
CA PRO A 90 9.68 26.98 23.08
C PRO A 90 8.86 25.70 23.33
N GLY A 91 7.80 25.77 24.15
CA GLY A 91 6.94 24.61 24.41
C GLY A 91 6.11 24.15 23.20
N GLU A 92 5.86 25.02 22.23
CA GLU A 92 5.16 24.67 20.99
C GLU A 92 6.13 24.07 19.98
N VAL A 93 7.38 24.54 19.94
CA VAL A 93 8.46 23.91 19.16
C VAL A 93 8.72 22.49 19.69
N GLU A 94 8.80 22.31 21.01
CA GLU A 94 8.94 20.97 21.60
C GLU A 94 7.74 20.08 21.26
N ALA A 95 6.51 20.59 21.45
CA ALA A 95 5.29 19.87 21.10
C ALA A 95 5.30 19.43 19.63
N LEU A 96 5.68 20.34 18.74
CA LEU A 96 5.78 20.11 17.31
C LEU A 96 6.69 18.93 17.01
N HIS A 97 7.94 18.96 17.48
CA HIS A 97 8.93 17.94 17.15
C HIS A 97 8.64 16.59 17.82
N LYS A 98 8.17 16.61 19.06
CA LYS A 98 8.02 15.40 19.87
C LYS A 98 6.70 14.66 19.61
N TYR A 99 5.64 15.38 19.26
CA TYR A 99 4.30 14.79 19.15
C TYR A 99 3.69 14.97 17.76
N PHE A 100 3.63 16.21 17.25
CA PHE A 100 2.91 16.47 15.99
C PHE A 100 3.65 15.92 14.76
N VAL A 101 4.98 16.09 14.66
CA VAL A 101 5.77 15.53 13.55
C VAL A 101 5.63 14.02 13.46
N PRO A 102 5.85 13.26 14.55
CA PRO A 102 5.65 11.81 14.51
C PRO A 102 4.20 11.40 14.22
N TYR A 103 3.20 12.15 14.70
CA TYR A 103 1.80 11.90 14.37
C TYR A 103 1.50 12.04 12.88
N ILE A 104 1.94 13.14 12.24
CA ILE A 104 1.73 13.36 10.81
C ILE A 104 2.56 12.38 9.96
N GLN A 105 3.77 12.04 10.39
CA GLN A 105 4.55 10.98 9.74
C GLN A 105 3.82 9.64 9.79
N GLN A 106 3.25 9.29 10.93
CA GLN A 106 2.50 8.04 11.07
C GLN A 106 1.23 8.01 10.23
N LEU A 107 0.54 9.15 10.10
CA LEU A 107 -0.59 9.27 9.16
C LEU A 107 -0.16 8.91 7.73
N LYS A 108 0.97 9.45 7.26
CA LYS A 108 1.53 9.10 5.94
C LYS A 108 1.91 7.63 5.82
N VAL A 109 2.41 7.00 6.90
CA VAL A 109 2.68 5.56 6.92
C VAL A 109 1.38 4.78 6.73
N VAL A 110 0.30 5.13 7.43
CA VAL A 110 -1.01 4.48 7.26
C VAL A 110 -1.50 4.61 5.82
N GLU A 111 -1.42 5.81 5.23
CA GLU A 111 -1.79 6.05 3.82
C GLU A 111 -0.97 5.19 2.86
N LEU A 112 0.35 5.09 3.07
CA LEU A 112 1.23 4.26 2.26
C LEU A 112 0.87 2.78 2.37
N ARG A 113 0.65 2.27 3.60
CA ARG A 113 0.26 0.86 3.81
C ARG A 113 -1.09 0.54 3.20
N GLN A 114 -2.03 1.49 3.22
CA GLN A 114 -3.32 1.34 2.54
C GLN A 114 -3.13 1.18 1.02
N LYS A 115 -2.30 2.03 0.40
CA LYS A 115 -1.96 1.91 -1.03
C LYS A 115 -1.30 0.58 -1.38
N GLU A 116 -0.38 0.09 -0.54
CA GLU A 116 0.26 -1.22 -0.73
C GLU A 116 -0.76 -2.37 -0.73
N PHE A 117 -1.71 -2.35 0.20
CA PHE A 117 -2.78 -3.36 0.27
C PHE A 117 -3.72 -3.31 -0.93
N ASP A 118 -4.13 -2.11 -1.34
CA ASP A 118 -4.99 -1.93 -2.51
C ASP A 118 -4.28 -2.43 -3.78
N LEU A 119 -2.98 -2.18 -3.91
CA LEU A 119 -2.17 -2.70 -5.02
C LEU A 119 -2.08 -4.24 -5.02
N VAL A 120 -1.99 -4.88 -3.85
CA VAL A 120 -2.00 -6.36 -3.77
C VAL A 120 -3.35 -6.90 -4.22
N LYS A 121 -4.47 -6.27 -3.83
CA LYS A 121 -5.80 -6.65 -4.31
C LYS A 121 -5.91 -6.54 -5.83
N GLU A 122 -5.46 -5.43 -6.40
CA GLU A 122 -5.44 -5.23 -7.85
C GLU A 122 -4.64 -6.34 -8.55
N LYS A 123 -3.46 -6.69 -8.03
CA LYS A 123 -2.65 -7.78 -8.58
C LYS A 123 -3.36 -9.13 -8.53
N ILE A 124 -4.12 -9.41 -7.47
CA ILE A 124 -4.94 -10.64 -7.36
C ILE A 124 -6.00 -10.65 -8.45
N GLU A 125 -6.72 -9.55 -8.65
CA GLU A 125 -7.75 -9.43 -9.68
C GLU A 125 -7.19 -9.58 -11.09
N VAL A 126 -6.04 -8.95 -11.37
CA VAL A 126 -5.34 -9.07 -12.65
C VAL A 126 -4.88 -10.52 -12.87
N ASN A 127 -4.26 -11.15 -11.86
CA ASN A 127 -3.83 -12.54 -11.96
C ASN A 127 -5.01 -13.49 -12.24
N ALA A 128 -6.16 -13.27 -11.59
CA ALA A 128 -7.37 -14.05 -11.83
C ALA A 128 -7.89 -13.87 -13.28
N LYS A 129 -7.88 -12.65 -13.81
CA LYS A 129 -8.26 -12.38 -15.22
C LYS A 129 -7.32 -13.08 -16.18
N VAL A 130 -6.01 -12.99 -15.96
CA VAL A 130 -4.99 -13.65 -16.80
C VAL A 130 -5.13 -15.17 -16.76
N TYR A 131 -5.37 -15.75 -15.58
CA TYR A 131 -5.63 -17.18 -15.43
C TYR A 131 -6.84 -17.62 -16.26
N MET A 132 -7.94 -16.88 -16.18
CA MET A 132 -9.16 -17.20 -16.93
C MET A 132 -8.96 -17.14 -18.44
N LEU A 133 -8.16 -16.19 -18.95
CA LEU A 133 -7.83 -16.12 -20.38
C LEU A 133 -7.06 -17.38 -20.82
N TYR A 134 -5.99 -17.75 -20.12
CA TYR A 134 -5.22 -18.95 -20.48
C TYR A 134 -6.03 -20.24 -20.33
N LYS A 135 -6.97 -20.28 -19.36
CA LYS A 135 -7.84 -21.44 -19.15
C LYS A 135 -8.83 -21.58 -20.31
N GLN A 136 -9.49 -20.50 -20.72
CA GLN A 136 -10.39 -20.50 -21.87
C GLN A 136 -9.68 -20.87 -23.17
N GLU A 137 -8.47 -20.35 -23.39
CA GLU A 137 -7.65 -20.74 -24.54
C GLU A 137 -7.30 -22.24 -24.51
N ALA A 138 -6.96 -22.79 -23.34
CA ALA A 138 -6.63 -24.20 -23.20
C ALA A 138 -7.84 -25.10 -23.50
N GLU A 139 -9.02 -24.75 -23.00
CA GLU A 139 -10.28 -25.48 -23.21
C GLU A 139 -10.70 -25.44 -24.69
N THR A 140 -10.68 -24.26 -25.33
CA THR A 140 -11.07 -24.11 -26.75
C THR A 140 -10.14 -24.81 -27.74
N ALA A 141 -8.87 -24.99 -27.39
CA ALA A 141 -7.91 -25.69 -28.24
C ALA A 141 -7.90 -27.21 -28.08
N ASP A 142 -8.49 -27.76 -27.01
CA ASP A 142 -8.66 -29.21 -26.87
C ASP A 142 -9.93 -29.72 -27.58
N ASP A 143 -10.85 -28.82 -27.95
CA ASP A 143 -12.09 -29.10 -28.71
C ASP A 143 -11.98 -28.93 -30.24
N SER A 144 -10.81 -28.49 -30.75
CA SER A 144 -10.54 -28.23 -32.19
C SER A 144 -9.68 -29.32 -32.83
#